data_AF-A0A3B3U3R7-F1
#
_entry.id   AF-A0A3B3U3R7-F1
#
_cell.length_a   1.000
_cell.length_b   1.000
_cell.length_c   1.000
_cell.angle_alpha   90.00
_cell.angle_beta   90.00
_cell.angle_gamma   90.00
#
_symmetry.space_group_name_H-M   'P 1'
#
loop_
_entity.id
_entity.type
_entity.pdbx_description
1 polymer ?
#
loop_
_entity_poly.entity_id
_entity_poly.type
_entity_poly.pdbx_seq_one_letter_code
_entity_poly.pdbx_strand_id
1 'polypeptide(L)'
;IDIIPQHWEKKIPMPSYKENRQLQQASLRLEQENDSLAHRLITSKVALRNSLDEAEDRVDELTKELLKIQHRLQATEDEKRGKEEEAAMLKEVFRRELERAEQEIKRSSGIISDYKQICSQLTSRLERQEAAHREELDALKVKSIPTGHSADTPEDGNGKDQEKESLKAQIRELERELVQTKLQVVEANCKIQELEHQKGVLANDLQEAKNNWISKALTSLRTTGQDVERGPVLWPQKTGKMSREKFVAPTG
;
A
#
# COMPACT_ATOMS: atom_id res chain seq x y z
N ILE A 1 -43.66 -89.57 74.89
CA ILE A 1 -42.54 -89.09 75.74
C ILE A 1 -41.31 -89.75 75.17
N ASP A 2 -40.66 -89.07 74.24
CA ASP A 2 -39.30 -89.41 73.83
C ASP A 2 -38.45 -88.19 74.13
N ILE A 3 -37.52 -88.43 75.04
CA ILE A 3 -36.75 -87.46 75.79
C ILE A 3 -35.71 -86.89 74.84
N ILE A 4 -35.95 -85.67 74.33
CA ILE A 4 -34.89 -84.85 73.74
C ILE A 4 -33.85 -84.66 74.86
N PRO A 5 -32.61 -85.16 74.74
CA PRO A 5 -31.64 -85.04 75.81
C PRO A 5 -31.31 -83.57 76.05
N GLN A 6 -31.72 -83.03 77.20
CA GLN A 6 -31.47 -81.64 77.65
C GLN A 6 -29.97 -81.26 77.80
N HIS A 7 -29.05 -82.12 77.35
CA HIS A 7 -27.63 -81.81 77.29
C HIS A 7 -27.26 -81.04 76.00
N TRP A 8 -27.99 -81.22 74.90
CA TRP A 8 -27.66 -80.54 73.63
C TRP A 8 -28.13 -79.08 73.55
N GLU A 9 -28.89 -78.63 74.53
CA GLU A 9 -29.39 -77.24 74.62
C GLU A 9 -28.46 -76.30 75.40
N LYS A 10 -27.34 -76.81 75.93
CA LYS A 10 -26.43 -76.04 76.81
C LYS A 10 -24.97 -75.95 76.39
N LYS A 11 -24.60 -76.39 75.20
CA LYS A 11 -23.23 -76.25 74.68
C LYS A 11 -23.22 -75.95 73.17
N ILE A 12 -23.82 -74.84 72.78
CA ILE A 12 -23.11 -73.95 71.83
C ILE A 12 -22.28 -73.03 72.74
N PRO A 13 -20.96 -73.25 72.84
CA PRO A 13 -20.12 -72.45 73.71
C PRO A 13 -20.24 -70.96 73.36
N MET A 14 -20.31 -70.13 74.40
CA MET A 14 -20.36 -68.66 74.34
C MET A 14 -18.96 -67.95 74.37
N PRO A 15 -17.89 -68.40 73.67
CA PRO A 15 -16.87 -67.48 73.15
C PRO A 15 -17.49 -66.47 72.13
N SER A 16 -18.67 -66.85 71.63
CA SER A 16 -19.38 -66.36 70.45
C SER A 16 -20.10 -65.01 70.53
N TYR A 17 -20.20 -64.30 71.67
CA TYR A 17 -21.02 -63.07 71.74
C TYR A 17 -20.21 -61.76 71.84
N LYS A 18 -19.22 -61.69 72.73
CA LYS A 18 -18.36 -60.49 72.87
C LYS A 18 -17.45 -60.32 71.65
N GLU A 19 -16.88 -61.42 71.18
CA GLU A 19 -16.06 -61.45 69.95
C GLU A 19 -16.92 -61.11 68.72
N ASN A 20 -18.12 -61.66 68.62
CA ASN A 20 -19.07 -61.30 67.55
C ASN A 20 -19.45 -59.81 67.60
N ARG A 21 -19.67 -59.23 68.78
CA ARG A 21 -19.88 -57.79 68.94
C ARG A 21 -18.66 -56.96 68.49
N GLN A 22 -17.45 -57.39 68.81
CA GLN A 22 -16.22 -56.71 68.36
C GLN A 22 -16.04 -56.80 66.85
N LEU A 23 -16.30 -57.98 66.26
CA LEU A 23 -16.28 -58.18 64.81
C LEU A 23 -17.36 -57.36 64.11
N GLN A 24 -18.57 -57.28 64.66
CA GLN A 24 -19.64 -56.40 64.15
C GLN A 24 -19.23 -54.93 64.18
N GLN A 25 -18.59 -54.47 65.26
CA GLN A 25 -18.08 -53.09 65.35
C GLN A 25 -16.96 -52.82 64.34
N ALA A 26 -16.05 -53.77 64.14
CA ALA A 26 -15.00 -53.67 63.15
C ALA A 26 -15.55 -53.69 61.72
N SER A 27 -16.53 -54.56 61.41
CA SER A 27 -17.22 -54.60 60.12
C SER A 27 -17.88 -53.28 59.81
N LEU A 28 -18.66 -52.73 60.75
CA LEU A 28 -19.33 -51.45 60.57
C LEU A 28 -18.33 -50.31 60.32
N ARG A 29 -17.19 -50.31 61.01
CA ARG A 29 -16.13 -49.32 60.78
C ARG A 29 -15.51 -49.47 59.39
N LEU A 30 -15.18 -50.69 58.99
CA LEU A 30 -14.61 -50.97 57.66
C LEU A 30 -15.59 -50.64 56.54
N GLU A 31 -16.88 -50.89 56.74
CA GLU A 31 -17.96 -50.48 55.83
C GLU A 31 -17.98 -48.95 55.69
N GLN A 32 -17.97 -48.21 56.79
CA GLN A 32 -17.92 -46.74 56.76
C GLN A 32 -16.64 -46.20 56.09
N GLU A 33 -15.48 -46.79 56.39
CA GLU A 33 -14.21 -46.40 55.77
C GLU A 33 -14.23 -46.70 54.26
N ASN A 34 -14.76 -47.85 53.86
CA ASN A 34 -14.93 -48.23 52.45
C ASN A 34 -15.90 -47.28 51.73
N ASP A 35 -17.06 -46.98 52.31
CA ASP A 35 -18.02 -46.02 51.75
C ASP A 35 -17.38 -44.63 51.59
N SER A 36 -16.61 -44.18 52.59
CA SER A 36 -15.89 -42.90 52.52
C SER A 36 -14.83 -42.88 51.41
N LEU A 37 -14.14 -44.00 51.19
CA LEU A 37 -13.16 -44.17 50.11
C LEU A 37 -13.84 -44.21 48.75
N ALA A 38 -14.93 -44.96 48.62
CA ALA A 38 -15.73 -45.05 47.41
C ALA A 38 -16.27 -43.68 47.02
N HIS A 39 -16.82 -42.91 47.95
CA HIS A 39 -17.28 -41.54 47.70
C HIS A 39 -16.15 -40.63 47.24
N ARG A 40 -15.00 -40.62 47.93
CA ARG A 40 -13.84 -39.80 47.50
C ARG A 40 -13.35 -40.17 46.11
N LEU A 41 -13.26 -41.47 45.82
CA LEU A 41 -12.84 -41.96 44.51
C LEU A 41 -13.81 -41.55 43.41
N ILE A 42 -15.12 -41.68 43.64
CA ILE A 42 -16.16 -41.25 42.70
C ILE A 42 -16.07 -39.74 42.46
N THR A 43 -15.98 -38.94 43.52
CA THR A 43 -15.87 -37.48 43.42
C THR A 43 -14.63 -37.07 42.64
N SER A 44 -13.47 -37.64 42.96
CA SER A 44 -12.22 -37.36 42.24
C SER A 44 -12.31 -37.81 40.77
N LYS A 45 -12.89 -38.97 40.49
CA LYS A 45 -13.09 -39.48 39.13
C LYS A 45 -14.00 -38.58 38.30
N VAL A 46 -15.09 -38.07 38.88
CA VAL A 46 -15.99 -37.13 38.20
C VAL A 46 -15.26 -35.81 37.94
N ALA A 47 -14.54 -35.26 38.92
CA ALA A 47 -13.79 -34.03 38.75
C ALA A 47 -12.73 -34.13 37.64
N LEU A 48 -11.99 -35.25 37.57
CA LEU A 48 -10.99 -35.48 36.53
C LEU A 48 -11.63 -35.62 35.13
N ARG A 49 -12.80 -36.25 35.03
CA ARG A 49 -13.53 -36.34 33.75
C ARG A 49 -13.99 -34.97 33.29
N ASN A 50 -14.60 -34.17 34.16
CA ASN A 50 -15.00 -32.81 33.81
C ASN A 50 -13.79 -31.97 33.35
N SER A 51 -12.65 -32.11 34.03
CA SER A 51 -11.42 -31.41 33.62
C SER A 51 -10.87 -31.92 32.29
N LEU A 52 -11.06 -33.19 31.96
CA LEU A 52 -10.68 -33.76 30.67
C LEU A 52 -11.59 -33.22 29.57
N ASP A 53 -12.91 -33.27 29.77
CA ASP A 53 -13.91 -32.75 28.84
C ASP A 53 -13.65 -31.25 28.54
N GLU A 54 -13.37 -30.44 29.58
CA GLU A 54 -12.98 -29.03 29.40
C GLU A 54 -11.69 -28.83 28.61
N ALA A 55 -10.72 -29.74 28.76
CA ALA A 55 -9.47 -29.66 28.01
C ALA A 55 -9.68 -30.05 26.54
N GLU A 56 -10.52 -31.05 26.28
CA GLU A 56 -10.91 -31.47 24.93
C GLU A 56 -11.66 -30.34 24.20
N ASP A 57 -12.64 -29.71 24.84
CA ASP A 57 -13.36 -28.55 24.28
C ASP A 57 -12.41 -27.39 23.93
N ARG A 58 -11.41 -27.13 24.79
CA ARG A 58 -10.38 -26.10 24.53
C ARG A 58 -9.51 -26.45 23.33
N VAL A 59 -9.14 -27.72 23.16
CA VAL A 59 -8.38 -28.17 21.99
C VAL A 59 -9.18 -27.98 20.71
N ASP A 60 -10.47 -28.34 20.73
CA ASP A 60 -11.35 -28.16 19.57
C ASP A 60 -11.53 -26.69 19.21
N GLU A 61 -11.69 -25.81 20.20
CA GLU A 61 -11.81 -24.37 19.97
C GLU A 61 -10.52 -23.77 19.42
N LEU A 62 -9.37 -24.09 20.01
CA LEU A 62 -8.07 -23.63 19.50
C LEU A 62 -7.79 -24.15 18.10
N THR A 63 -8.22 -25.37 17.78
CA THR A 63 -8.07 -25.95 16.43
C THR A 63 -8.90 -25.16 15.41
N LYS A 64 -10.15 -24.80 15.75
CA LYS A 64 -10.99 -23.95 14.89
C LYS A 64 -10.37 -22.57 14.67
N GLU A 65 -9.88 -21.93 15.74
CA GLU A 65 -9.24 -20.61 15.64
C GLU A 65 -7.94 -20.67 14.83
N LEU A 66 -7.14 -21.72 15.00
CA LEU A 66 -5.93 -21.93 14.20
C LEU A 66 -6.27 -22.00 12.71
N LEU A 67 -7.29 -22.77 12.33
CA LEU A 67 -7.73 -22.87 10.92
C LEU A 67 -8.24 -21.53 10.38
N LYS A 68 -9.02 -20.78 11.16
CA LYS A 68 -9.47 -19.43 10.77
C LYS A 68 -8.30 -18.48 10.54
N ILE A 69 -7.31 -18.50 11.44
CA ILE A 69 -6.11 -17.66 11.33
C ILE A 69 -5.28 -18.08 10.10
N GLN A 70 -5.11 -19.38 9.86
CA GLN A 70 -4.40 -19.89 8.68
C GLN A 70 -5.06 -19.44 7.37
N HIS A 71 -6.38 -19.57 7.25
CA HIS A 71 -7.11 -19.09 6.07
C HIS A 71 -6.96 -17.58 5.87
N ARG A 72 -7.04 -16.79 6.95
CA ARG A 72 -6.86 -15.34 6.87
C ARG A 72 -5.43 -14.96 6.47
N LEU A 73 -4.43 -15.67 7.01
CA LEU A 73 -3.03 -15.48 6.65
C LEU A 73 -2.81 -15.78 5.16
N GLN A 74 -3.29 -16.92 4.67
CA GLN A 74 -3.20 -17.30 3.26
C GLN A 74 -3.83 -16.23 2.35
N ALA A 75 -5.01 -15.73 2.68
CA ALA A 75 -5.66 -14.67 1.90
C ALA A 75 -4.82 -13.37 1.87
N THR A 76 -4.20 -12.98 2.98
CA THR A 76 -3.30 -11.82 3.04
C THR A 76 -2.00 -12.05 2.27
N GLU A 77 -1.45 -13.26 2.28
CA GLU A 77 -0.26 -13.61 1.51
C GLU A 77 -0.54 -13.57 0.00
N ASP A 78 -1.70 -14.07 -0.43
CA ASP A 78 -2.13 -14.02 -1.83
C ASP A 78 -2.36 -12.59 -2.31
N GLU A 79 -2.99 -11.74 -1.49
CA GLU A 79 -3.15 -10.31 -1.80
C GLU A 79 -1.79 -9.61 -1.90
N LYS A 80 -0.87 -9.86 -0.95
CA LYS A 80 0.48 -9.31 -0.97
C LYS A 80 1.23 -9.72 -2.24
N ARG A 81 1.16 -11.00 -2.63
CA ARG A 81 1.77 -11.51 -3.86
C ARG A 81 1.22 -10.79 -5.09
N GLY A 82 -0.09 -10.61 -5.19
CA GLY A 82 -0.70 -9.84 -6.29
C GLY A 82 -0.21 -8.40 -6.34
N LYS A 83 -0.08 -7.73 -5.19
CA LYS A 83 0.46 -6.35 -5.12
C LYS A 83 1.93 -6.27 -5.52
N GLU A 84 2.73 -7.28 -5.18
CA GLU A 84 4.14 -7.35 -5.59
C GLU A 84 4.28 -7.53 -7.11
N GLU A 85 3.42 -8.35 -7.74
CA GLU A 85 3.36 -8.52 -9.19
C GLU A 85 2.92 -7.23 -9.90
N GLU A 86 1.87 -6.57 -9.42
CA GLU A 86 1.43 -5.25 -9.92
C GLU A 86 2.57 -4.21 -9.84
N ALA A 87 3.28 -4.16 -8.71
CA ALA A 87 4.40 -3.25 -8.52
C ALA A 87 5.58 -3.57 -9.46
N ALA A 88 5.86 -4.85 -9.70
CA ALA A 88 6.89 -5.28 -10.65
C ALA A 88 6.54 -4.88 -12.09
N MET A 89 5.29 -5.10 -12.51
CA MET A 89 4.82 -4.66 -13.83
C MET A 89 4.90 -3.14 -13.99
N LEU A 90 4.47 -2.37 -12.98
CA LEU A 90 4.56 -0.91 -13.01
C LEU A 90 6.01 -0.42 -13.10
N LYS A 91 6.92 -0.99 -12.31
CA LYS A 91 8.36 -0.66 -12.40
C LYS A 91 8.91 -0.89 -13.80
N GLU A 92 8.54 -2.00 -14.43
CA GLU A 92 9.01 -2.33 -15.77
C GLU A 92 8.39 -1.41 -16.84
N VAL A 93 7.12 -1.02 -16.70
CA VAL A 93 6.51 0.01 -17.57
C VAL A 93 7.24 1.34 -17.41
N PHE A 94 7.44 1.82 -16.17
CA PHE A 94 8.15 3.08 -15.91
C PHE A 94 9.57 3.05 -16.46
N ARG A 95 10.29 1.94 -16.29
CA ARG A 95 11.64 1.75 -16.87
C ARG A 95 11.62 1.91 -18.39
N ARG A 96 10.66 1.28 -19.07
CA ARG A 96 10.51 1.38 -20.54
C ARG A 96 10.14 2.79 -21.00
N GLU A 97 9.24 3.47 -20.31
CA GLU A 97 8.88 4.86 -20.65
C GLU A 97 10.06 5.82 -20.45
N LEU A 98 10.84 5.63 -19.37
CA LEU A 98 12.04 6.42 -19.11
C LEU A 98 13.06 6.24 -20.25
N GLU A 99 13.32 4.98 -20.64
CA GLU A 99 14.25 4.67 -21.72
C GLU A 99 13.80 5.27 -23.06
N ARG A 100 12.49 5.25 -23.36
CA ARG A 100 11.94 5.90 -24.57
C ARG A 100 12.10 7.42 -24.52
N ALA A 101 11.81 8.06 -23.38
CA ALA A 101 11.98 9.49 -23.22
C ALA A 101 13.45 9.91 -23.37
N GLU A 102 14.37 9.16 -22.78
CA GLU A 102 15.81 9.38 -22.94
C GLU A 102 16.27 9.26 -24.40
N GLN A 103 15.73 8.28 -25.15
CA GLN A 103 16.02 8.12 -26.57
C GLN A 103 15.49 9.32 -27.38
N GLU A 104 14.28 9.80 -27.10
CA GLU A 104 13.73 10.97 -27.80
C GLU A 104 14.52 12.25 -27.49
N ILE A 105 14.97 12.42 -26.24
CA ILE A 105 15.85 13.53 -25.85
C ILE A 105 17.16 13.47 -26.64
N LYS A 106 17.80 12.29 -26.72
CA LYS A 106 19.02 12.10 -27.51
C LYS A 106 18.79 12.42 -28.99
N ARG A 107 17.67 11.97 -29.55
CA ARG A 107 17.30 12.22 -30.95
C ARG A 107 17.10 13.72 -31.21
N SER A 108 16.30 14.37 -30.36
CA SER A 108 16.04 15.81 -30.42
C SER A 108 17.32 16.64 -30.25
N SER A 109 18.19 16.24 -29.32
CA SER A 109 19.50 16.87 -29.12
C SER A 109 20.40 16.73 -30.36
N GLY A 110 20.40 15.56 -31.01
CA GLY A 110 21.09 15.33 -32.28
C GLY A 110 20.58 16.28 -33.38
N ILE A 111 19.27 16.36 -33.57
CA ILE A 111 18.66 17.27 -34.56
C ILE A 111 19.04 18.72 -34.28
N ILE A 112 19.01 19.15 -33.01
CA ILE A 112 19.39 20.51 -32.62
C ILE A 112 20.88 20.77 -32.93
N SER A 113 21.75 19.79 -32.70
CA SER A 113 23.17 19.90 -33.03
C SER A 113 23.39 20.07 -34.54
N ASP A 114 22.75 19.21 -35.34
CA ASP A 114 22.83 19.26 -36.81
C ASP A 114 22.30 20.59 -37.35
N TYR A 115 21.17 21.05 -36.82
CA TYR A 115 20.60 22.36 -37.18
C TYR A 115 21.59 23.50 -36.89
N LYS A 116 22.18 23.53 -35.69
CA LYS A 116 23.20 24.54 -35.33
C LYS A 116 24.42 24.47 -36.26
N GLN A 117 24.86 23.26 -36.61
CA GLN A 117 25.97 23.05 -37.53
C GLN A 117 25.65 23.62 -38.92
N ILE A 118 24.47 23.32 -39.48
CA ILE A 118 24.03 23.84 -40.77
C ILE A 118 23.98 25.38 -40.73
N CYS A 119 23.39 25.96 -39.68
CA CYS A 119 23.36 27.41 -39.50
C CYS A 119 24.77 28.03 -39.49
N SER A 120 25.70 27.47 -38.71
CA SER A 120 27.09 27.92 -38.69
C SER A 120 27.75 27.83 -40.06
N GLN A 121 27.55 26.71 -40.78
CA GLN A 121 28.10 26.53 -42.13
C GLN A 121 27.56 27.55 -43.13
N LEU A 122 26.26 27.85 -43.07
CA LEU A 122 25.62 28.86 -43.92
C LEU A 122 26.16 30.26 -43.60
N THR A 123 26.26 30.64 -42.33
CA THR A 123 26.85 31.92 -41.90
C THR A 123 28.27 32.09 -42.43
N SER A 124 29.15 31.09 -42.25
CA SER A 124 30.53 31.17 -42.75
C SER A 124 30.64 31.17 -44.28
N ARG A 125 29.64 30.66 -45.01
CA ARG A 125 29.58 30.80 -46.48
C ARG A 125 29.17 32.21 -46.88
N LEU A 126 28.17 32.78 -46.20
CA LEU A 126 27.70 34.13 -46.42
C LEU A 126 28.81 35.17 -46.16
N GLU A 127 29.49 35.07 -45.01
CA GLU A 127 30.62 35.94 -44.65
C GLU A 127 31.75 35.90 -45.70
N ARG A 128 32.05 34.71 -46.24
CA ARG A 128 33.05 34.56 -47.31
C ARG A 128 32.62 35.22 -48.61
N GLN A 129 31.34 35.12 -49.00
CA GLN A 129 30.82 35.80 -50.19
C GLN A 129 30.82 37.31 -50.01
N GLU A 130 30.39 37.82 -48.85
CA GLU A 130 30.42 39.25 -48.54
C GLU A 130 31.85 39.81 -48.53
N ALA A 131 32.82 39.06 -47.99
CA ALA A 131 34.22 39.45 -48.01
C ALA A 131 34.78 39.51 -49.45
N ALA A 132 34.52 38.49 -50.26
CA ALA A 132 34.95 38.45 -51.66
C ALA A 132 34.34 39.61 -52.48
N HIS A 133 33.04 39.86 -52.35
CA HIS A 133 32.38 40.97 -53.04
C HIS A 133 32.86 42.34 -52.56
N ARG A 134 33.18 42.48 -51.27
CA ARG A 134 33.76 43.72 -50.73
C ARG A 134 35.14 43.98 -51.31
N GLU A 135 35.98 42.95 -51.41
CA GLU A 135 37.31 43.04 -52.04
C GLU A 135 37.21 43.38 -53.54
N GLU A 136 36.26 42.78 -54.27
CA GLU A 136 35.97 43.13 -55.66
C GLU A 136 35.52 44.60 -55.81
N LEU A 137 34.63 45.07 -54.93
CA LEU A 137 34.18 46.47 -54.92
C LEU A 137 35.30 47.45 -54.60
N ASP A 138 36.17 47.11 -53.66
CA ASP A 138 37.32 47.93 -53.29
C ASP A 138 38.35 47.95 -54.44
N ALA A 139 38.57 46.83 -55.12
CA ALA A 139 39.39 46.75 -56.34
C ALA A 139 38.82 47.58 -57.51
N LEU A 140 37.49 47.59 -57.67
CA LEU A 140 36.80 48.41 -58.67
C LEU A 140 36.82 49.91 -58.30
N LYS A 141 36.69 50.26 -57.01
CA LYS A 141 36.79 51.64 -56.51
C LYS A 141 38.17 52.25 -56.72
N VAL A 142 39.23 51.47 -56.55
CA VAL A 142 40.60 51.89 -56.91
C VAL A 142 40.74 52.16 -58.41
N LYS A 143 39.86 51.57 -59.24
CA LYS A 143 39.89 51.65 -60.71
C LYS A 143 38.94 52.70 -61.32
N SER A 144 38.10 53.38 -60.53
CA SER A 144 36.97 54.19 -61.06
C SER A 144 36.91 55.60 -60.45
N ILE A 145 37.13 56.63 -61.28
CA ILE A 145 36.67 58.04 -61.09
C ILE A 145 35.27 58.17 -61.73
N PRO A 146 34.32 59.00 -61.22
CA PRO A 146 32.90 58.72 -61.37
C PRO A 146 32.32 59.32 -62.65
N THR A 147 31.37 58.62 -63.26
CA THR A 147 30.38 59.24 -64.16
C THR A 147 29.07 58.48 -64.01
N GLY A 148 28.01 59.23 -63.68
CA GLY A 148 26.65 58.70 -63.57
C GLY A 148 26.05 58.37 -64.94
N HIS A 149 24.97 57.60 -64.94
CA HIS A 149 23.61 58.07 -65.22
C HIS A 149 22.64 56.89 -65.15
N SER A 150 21.42 57.27 -64.77
CA SER A 150 20.14 56.57 -64.74
C SER A 150 19.87 55.59 -65.88
N ALA A 151 19.11 54.54 -65.60
CA ALA A 151 18.03 54.09 -66.48
C ALA A 151 17.09 53.12 -65.76
N ASP A 152 15.83 53.53 -65.66
CA ASP A 152 14.67 52.71 -65.31
C ASP A 152 14.61 51.43 -66.14
N THR A 153 14.25 50.33 -65.50
CA THR A 153 13.88 49.07 -66.16
C THR A 153 12.37 48.84 -66.02
N PRO A 154 11.63 48.56 -67.11
CA PRO A 154 10.19 48.39 -67.07
C PRO A 154 9.80 47.06 -66.43
N GLU A 155 8.75 47.10 -65.62
CA GLU A 155 8.13 45.94 -64.98
C GLU A 155 7.53 44.97 -65.99
N ASP A 156 8.00 43.72 -65.94
CA ASP A 156 7.33 42.56 -66.51
C ASP A 156 6.24 42.06 -65.54
N GLY A 157 4.99 42.45 -65.82
CA GLY A 157 3.84 42.29 -64.91
C GLY A 157 3.18 40.91 -64.92
N ASN A 158 3.61 39.95 -65.74
CA ASN A 158 2.89 38.69 -65.91
C ASN A 158 3.43 37.53 -65.03
N GLY A 159 4.72 37.53 -64.69
CA GLY A 159 5.32 36.51 -63.81
C GLY A 159 5.09 36.75 -62.30
N LYS A 160 5.07 38.01 -61.88
CA LYS A 160 4.86 38.42 -60.47
C LYS A 160 3.46 38.09 -59.96
N ASP A 161 2.46 38.11 -60.82
CA ASP A 161 1.07 37.82 -60.43
C ASP A 161 0.85 36.32 -60.20
N GLN A 162 1.48 35.46 -61.00
CA GLN A 162 1.47 34.01 -60.80
C GLN A 162 2.21 33.59 -59.51
N GLU A 163 3.34 34.24 -59.21
CA GLU A 163 4.09 34.03 -57.97
C GLU A 163 3.30 34.53 -56.74
N LYS A 164 2.65 35.69 -56.84
CA LYS A 164 1.72 36.18 -55.80
C LYS A 164 0.56 35.24 -55.55
N GLU A 165 -0.03 34.66 -56.59
CA GLU A 165 -1.12 33.68 -56.45
C GLU A 165 -0.64 32.38 -55.78
N SER A 166 0.56 31.91 -56.15
CA SER A 166 1.21 30.74 -55.52
C SER A 166 1.50 30.97 -54.04
N LEU A 167 2.07 32.13 -53.68
CA LEU A 167 2.31 32.50 -52.27
C LEU A 167 1.00 32.63 -51.48
N LYS A 168 -0.05 33.22 -52.07
CA LYS A 168 -1.39 33.26 -51.45
C LYS A 168 -2.02 31.88 -51.29
N ALA A 169 -1.70 30.91 -52.15
CA ALA A 169 -2.15 29.54 -52.01
C ALA A 169 -1.41 28.83 -50.86
N GLN A 170 -0.08 28.99 -50.76
CA GLN A 170 0.71 28.47 -49.64
C GLN A 170 0.30 29.06 -48.29
N ILE A 171 0.02 30.36 -48.23
CA ILE A 171 -0.49 31.00 -47.01
C ILE A 171 -1.81 30.36 -46.57
N ARG A 172 -2.74 30.14 -47.51
CA ARG A 172 -4.03 29.48 -47.21
C ARG A 172 -3.88 28.02 -46.79
N GLU A 173 -2.87 27.32 -47.29
CA GLU A 173 -2.55 25.95 -46.85
C GLU A 173 -2.01 25.95 -45.42
N LEU A 174 -1.01 26.80 -45.13
CA LEU A 174 -0.42 26.95 -43.80
C LEU A 174 -1.46 27.42 -42.77
N GLU A 175 -2.39 28.29 -43.15
CA GLU A 175 -3.52 28.70 -42.30
C GLU A 175 -4.44 27.51 -41.97
N ARG A 176 -4.69 26.61 -42.93
CA ARG A 176 -5.47 25.39 -42.70
C ARG A 176 -4.75 24.43 -41.77
N GLU A 177 -3.47 24.15 -42.02
CA GLU A 177 -2.65 23.29 -41.16
C GLU A 177 -2.54 23.84 -39.73
N LEU A 178 -2.43 25.17 -39.59
CA LEU A 178 -2.39 25.82 -38.28
C LEU A 178 -3.71 25.65 -37.53
N VAL A 179 -4.85 25.84 -38.19
CA VAL A 179 -6.17 25.63 -37.57
C VAL A 179 -6.37 24.17 -37.18
N GLN A 180 -5.96 23.23 -38.04
CA GLN A 180 -6.04 21.79 -37.74
C GLN A 180 -5.17 21.41 -36.54
N THR A 181 -3.94 21.92 -36.48
CA THR A 181 -3.03 21.66 -35.35
C THR A 181 -3.56 22.28 -34.07
N LYS A 182 -4.09 23.52 -34.14
CA LYS A 182 -4.74 24.16 -32.98
C LYS A 182 -5.92 23.35 -32.45
N LEU A 183 -6.74 22.79 -33.35
CA LEU A 183 -7.86 21.92 -32.95
C LEU A 183 -7.34 20.67 -32.22
N GLN A 184 -6.34 19.98 -32.78
CA GLN A 184 -5.75 18.79 -32.16
C GLN A 184 -5.16 19.08 -30.77
N VAL A 185 -4.53 20.24 -30.59
CA VAL A 185 -4.00 20.67 -29.27
C VAL A 185 -5.13 20.90 -28.27
N VAL A 186 -6.23 21.54 -28.68
CA VAL A 186 -7.39 21.74 -27.80
C VAL A 186 -8.02 20.41 -27.41
N GLU A 187 -8.22 19.50 -28.36
CA GLU A 187 -8.75 18.15 -28.10
C GLU A 187 -7.87 17.36 -27.13
N ALA A 188 -6.55 17.41 -27.32
CA ALA A 188 -5.59 16.79 -26.42
C ALA A 188 -5.63 17.41 -25.01
N ASN A 189 -5.70 18.73 -24.90
CA ASN A 189 -5.81 19.42 -23.61
C ASN A 189 -7.10 19.08 -22.87
N CYS A 190 -8.24 19.02 -23.58
CA CYS A 190 -9.51 18.58 -22.99
C CYS A 190 -9.42 17.13 -22.50
N LYS A 191 -8.74 16.26 -23.25
CA LYS A 191 -8.55 14.86 -22.84
C LYS A 191 -7.66 14.74 -21.60
N ILE A 192 -6.60 15.55 -21.52
CA ILE A 192 -5.73 15.61 -20.33
C ILE A 192 -6.53 16.08 -19.12
N GLN A 193 -7.31 17.17 -19.24
CA GLN A 193 -8.14 17.68 -18.14
C GLN A 193 -9.16 16.65 -17.64
N GLU A 194 -9.79 15.90 -18.55
CA GLU A 194 -10.71 14.83 -18.18
C GLU A 194 -10.00 13.72 -17.39
N LEU A 195 -8.81 13.29 -17.84
CA LEU A 195 -8.02 12.27 -17.14
C LEU A 195 -7.52 12.76 -15.78
N GLU A 196 -7.13 14.03 -15.66
CA GLU A 196 -6.74 14.65 -14.40
C GLU A 196 -7.91 14.69 -13.42
N HIS A 197 -9.11 15.02 -13.89
CA HIS A 197 -10.32 14.99 -13.09
C HIS A 197 -10.63 13.58 -12.60
N GLN A 198 -10.62 12.58 -13.49
CA GLN A 198 -10.83 11.17 -13.13
C GLN A 198 -9.80 10.68 -12.11
N LYS A 199 -8.53 11.03 -12.29
CA LYS A 199 -7.47 10.74 -11.31
C LYS A 199 -7.75 11.40 -9.96
N GLY A 200 -8.22 12.64 -9.95
CA GLY A 200 -8.60 13.36 -8.73
C GLY A 200 -9.74 12.68 -7.98
N VAL A 201 -10.77 12.23 -8.69
CA VAL A 201 -11.90 11.47 -8.12
C VAL A 201 -11.40 10.16 -7.50
N LEU A 202 -10.66 9.35 -8.26
CA LEU A 202 -10.12 8.08 -7.76
C LEU A 202 -9.18 8.26 -6.55
N ALA A 203 -8.39 9.33 -6.53
CA ALA A 203 -7.53 9.65 -5.40
C ALA A 203 -8.34 10.05 -4.16
N ASN A 204 -9.44 10.78 -4.33
CA ASN A 204 -10.34 11.11 -3.23
C ASN A 204 -11.06 9.86 -2.71
N ASP A 205 -11.56 9.00 -3.60
CA ASP A 205 -12.20 7.74 -3.21
C ASP A 205 -11.26 6.83 -2.42
N LEU A 206 -9.99 6.72 -2.85
CA LEU A 206 -8.97 5.97 -2.12
C LEU A 206 -8.72 6.56 -0.72
N GLN A 207 -8.66 7.89 -0.62
CA GLN A 207 -8.46 8.57 0.66
C GLN A 207 -9.67 8.43 1.58
N GLU A 208 -10.89 8.50 1.05
CA GLU A 208 -12.13 8.25 1.77
C GLU A 208 -12.23 6.80 2.24
N ALA A 209 -11.90 5.83 1.39
CA ALA A 209 -11.84 4.42 1.76
C ALA A 209 -10.82 4.17 2.88
N LYS A 210 -9.64 4.81 2.80
CA LYS A 210 -8.62 4.74 3.85
C LYS A 210 -9.10 5.35 5.16
N ASN A 211 -9.68 6.55 5.13
CA ASN A 211 -10.22 7.21 6.31
C ASN A 211 -11.35 6.38 6.94
N ASN A 212 -12.26 5.86 6.12
CA ASN A 212 -13.35 4.98 6.56
C ASN A 212 -12.84 3.68 7.17
N TRP A 213 -11.82 3.05 6.58
CA TRP A 213 -11.21 1.83 7.12
C TRP A 213 -10.51 2.10 8.46
N ILE A 214 -9.72 3.18 8.57
CA ILE A 214 -9.06 3.57 9.82
C ILE A 214 -10.10 3.87 10.91
N SER A 215 -11.14 4.63 10.58
CA SER A 215 -12.23 4.92 11.53
C SER A 215 -12.99 3.67 11.95
N LYS A 216 -13.27 2.73 11.04
CA LYS A 216 -13.92 1.45 11.37
C LYS A 216 -13.02 0.56 12.23
N ALA A 217 -11.73 0.47 11.91
CA ALA A 217 -10.76 -0.32 12.67
C ALA A 217 -10.54 0.23 14.08
N LEU A 218 -10.40 1.55 14.22
CA LEU A 218 -10.22 2.20 15.53
C LEU A 218 -11.47 2.15 16.39
N THR A 219 -12.67 2.31 15.80
CA THR A 219 -13.93 2.15 16.53
C THR A 219 -14.14 0.70 16.95
N SER A 220 -13.83 -0.28 16.07
CA SER A 220 -13.91 -1.71 16.41
C SER A 220 -12.95 -2.09 17.56
N LEU A 221 -11.77 -1.49 17.63
CA LEU A 221 -10.81 -1.71 18.72
C LEU A 221 -11.26 -1.04 20.04
N ARG A 222 -11.96 0.11 19.93
CA ARG A 222 -12.47 0.85 21.09
C ARG A 222 -13.70 0.19 21.72
N THR A 223 -14.58 -0.42 20.91
CA THR A 223 -15.75 -1.16 21.43
C THR A 223 -15.34 -2.48 22.10
N THR A 224 -14.27 -3.15 21.65
CA THR A 224 -13.72 -4.35 22.32
C THR A 224 -13.03 -4.04 23.65
N GLY A 225 -12.72 -2.76 23.93
CA GLY A 225 -12.08 -2.32 25.18
C GLY A 225 -13.04 -1.85 26.28
N GLN A 226 -14.35 -1.85 26.05
CA GLN A 226 -15.35 -1.34 27.01
C GLN A 226 -16.14 -2.41 27.77
N ASP A 227 -15.92 -3.71 27.49
CA ASP A 227 -16.54 -4.83 28.21
C ASP A 227 -15.59 -5.52 29.22
N VAL A 228 -14.68 -4.77 29.85
CA VAL A 228 -13.99 -5.23 31.06
C VAL A 228 -14.39 -4.32 32.22
N GLU A 229 -15.19 -4.89 33.12
CA GLU A 229 -15.73 -4.25 34.30
C GLU A 229 -14.69 -3.56 35.19
N ARG A 230 -15.06 -2.34 35.60
CA ARG A 230 -14.83 -1.68 36.89
C ARG A 230 -13.80 -2.30 37.85
N GLY A 231 -12.66 -1.65 37.98
CA GLY A 231 -11.86 -1.59 39.21
C GLY A 231 -11.29 -0.18 39.41
N PRO A 232 -11.29 0.41 40.62
CA PRO A 232 -10.83 1.78 40.83
C PRO A 232 -9.30 1.82 40.84
N VAL A 233 -8.69 2.52 39.88
CA VAL A 233 -7.23 2.73 39.82
C VAL A 233 -6.87 3.95 40.67
N LEU A 234 -6.23 3.70 41.81
CA LEU A 234 -5.63 4.71 42.68
C LEU A 234 -4.26 5.11 42.12
N TRP A 235 -4.15 6.32 41.57
CA TRP A 235 -2.86 6.91 41.17
C TRP A 235 -2.21 7.65 42.36
N PRO A 236 -0.91 7.49 42.63
CA PRO A 236 -0.24 8.28 43.65
C PRO A 236 0.18 9.65 43.08
N GLN A 237 -0.37 10.73 43.64
CA GLN A 237 0.09 12.09 43.41
C GLN A 237 1.50 12.28 44.01
N LYS A 238 2.51 12.48 43.16
CA LYS A 238 3.78 13.08 43.57
C LYS A 238 3.69 14.59 43.42
N THR A 239 3.59 15.29 44.55
CA THR A 239 3.83 16.73 44.64
C THR A 239 5.32 17.01 44.46
N GLY A 240 5.69 17.66 43.35
CA GLY A 240 7.05 18.15 43.11
C GLY A 240 6.98 19.53 42.47
N LYS A 241 7.14 20.57 43.28
CA LYS A 241 7.36 21.95 42.82
C LYS A 241 8.66 21.99 42.02
N MET A 242 8.64 22.50 40.79
CA MET A 242 9.87 22.89 40.09
C MET A 242 9.71 24.29 39.52
N SER A 243 10.57 25.17 40.02
CA SER A 243 10.65 26.59 39.71
C SER A 243 11.00 26.85 38.24
N ARG A 244 10.45 27.94 37.72
CA ARG A 244 10.83 28.56 36.44
C ARG A 244 12.30 28.98 36.49
N GLU A 245 13.12 28.43 35.60
CA GLU A 245 14.37 29.05 35.16
C GLU A 245 14.37 29.28 33.65
N LYS A 246 14.98 30.41 33.29
CA LYS A 246 14.83 31.11 32.02
C LYS A 246 15.63 30.44 30.91
N PHE A 247 15.00 30.34 29.74
CA PHE A 247 15.64 29.96 28.48
C PHE A 247 16.55 31.10 28.02
N VAL A 248 17.84 30.83 27.82
CA VAL A 248 18.76 31.67 27.04
C VAL A 248 19.24 30.83 25.86
N ALA A 249 18.96 31.32 24.65
CA ALA A 249 19.41 30.71 23.40
C ALA A 249 20.87 31.07 23.11
N PRO A 250 21.69 30.17 22.55
CA PRO A 250 22.94 30.55 21.92
C PRO A 250 22.73 30.70 20.40
N THR A 251 22.98 31.91 19.92
CA THR A 251 23.41 32.20 18.56
C THR A 251 24.73 31.49 18.26
N GLY A 252 24.77 30.82 17.10
CA GLY A 252 25.95 30.28 16.45
C GLY A 252 25.57 29.85 15.04
#